data_AF-Q21HU2-F1
#
_entry.id   AF-Q21HU2-F1
#
_cell.length_a   1.000
_cell.length_b   1.000
_cell.length_c   1.000
_cell.angle_alpha   90.00
_cell.angle_beta   90.00
_cell.angle_gamma   90.00
#
_symmetry.space_group_name_H-M   'P 1'
#
loop_
_entity.id
_entity.type
_entity.pdbx_description
1 polymer ?
#
loop_
_entity_poly.entity_id
_entity_poly.type
_entity_poly.pdbx_seq_one_letter_code
_entity_poly.pdbx_strand_id
1 'polypeptide(L)'
;MKNAKLYLVCVIVSVLYGCADSSSSSPSGSSFDLVCSAFDMLDSNANYESMSNLERNEFITKQIHKLTPNSNAAMAWDAVSSAQSDQRYEIFKIAAEEVTGQEWHCDSMKHLASITGY
;
A
#
# COMPACT_ATOMS: atom_id res chain seq x y z
N MET A 1 -18.36 -19.75 -65.37
CA MET A 1 -19.31 -18.77 -64.80
C MET A 1 -19.11 -18.81 -63.28
N LYS A 2 -18.38 -17.84 -62.69
CA LYS A 2 -18.94 -16.75 -61.84
C LYS A 2 -19.87 -17.34 -60.75
N ASN A 3 -19.56 -17.36 -59.46
CA ASN A 3 -19.20 -16.21 -58.63
C ASN A 3 -18.40 -16.57 -57.37
N ALA A 4 -17.56 -15.62 -56.97
CA ALA A 4 -16.83 -15.58 -55.71
C ALA A 4 -17.53 -14.67 -54.68
N LYS A 5 -17.11 -14.87 -53.41
CA LYS A 5 -17.14 -13.98 -52.24
C LYS A 5 -18.32 -14.08 -51.26
N LEU A 6 -17.96 -13.75 -50.00
CA LEU A 6 -18.76 -13.39 -48.82
C LEU A 6 -19.28 -14.58 -47.99
N TYR A 7 -18.92 -14.83 -46.73
CA TYR A 7 -18.31 -13.98 -45.69
C TYR A 7 -17.37 -14.78 -44.78
N LEU A 8 -16.17 -14.22 -44.63
CA LEU A 8 -15.29 -14.30 -43.48
C LEU A 8 -16.06 -13.86 -42.21
N VAL A 9 -15.63 -14.36 -41.05
CA VAL A 9 -16.00 -13.90 -39.70
C VAL A 9 -17.21 -14.60 -39.08
N CYS A 10 -16.97 -15.76 -38.49
CA CYS A 10 -17.60 -16.07 -37.20
C CYS A 10 -16.47 -16.40 -36.23
N VAL A 11 -16.10 -15.36 -35.51
CA VAL A 11 -15.02 -15.29 -34.52
C VAL A 11 -15.11 -16.46 -33.55
N ILE A 12 -13.94 -17.03 -33.31
CA ILE A 12 -13.58 -18.03 -32.33
C ILE A 12 -14.21 -17.68 -30.97
N VAL A 13 -15.35 -18.30 -30.64
CA VAL A 13 -15.92 -18.30 -29.28
C VAL A 13 -15.37 -19.54 -28.58
N SER A 14 -14.09 -19.46 -28.22
CA SER A 14 -13.45 -20.46 -27.37
C SER A 14 -12.49 -19.73 -26.44
N VAL A 15 -12.56 -20.08 -25.15
CA VAL A 15 -11.65 -19.69 -24.06
C VAL A 15 -11.99 -18.37 -23.33
N LEU A 16 -13.13 -18.35 -22.64
CA LEU A 16 -13.25 -17.62 -21.37
C LEU A 16 -13.89 -18.52 -20.30
N TYR A 17 -13.32 -19.71 -20.11
CA TYR A 17 -13.25 -20.27 -18.76
C TYR A 17 -11.89 -19.83 -18.22
N GLY A 18 -11.85 -18.58 -17.73
CA GLY A 18 -10.82 -18.20 -16.79
C GLY A 18 -10.99 -19.14 -15.60
N CYS A 19 -10.00 -20.00 -15.38
CA CYS A 19 -9.81 -20.55 -14.05
C CYS A 19 -9.82 -19.35 -13.12
N ALA A 20 -10.82 -19.29 -12.24
CA ALA A 20 -10.70 -18.48 -11.05
C ALA A 20 -9.44 -19.01 -10.38
N ASP A 21 -8.35 -18.27 -10.51
CA ASP A 21 -7.22 -18.41 -9.62
C ASP A 21 -7.81 -18.18 -8.24
N SER A 22 -8.06 -19.29 -7.55
CA SER A 22 -8.04 -19.34 -6.11
C SER A 22 -6.59 -19.05 -5.70
N SER A 23 -6.09 -17.86 -6.03
CA SER A 23 -5.02 -17.21 -5.30
C SER A 23 -5.64 -16.92 -3.94
N SER A 24 -5.63 -17.95 -3.10
CA SER A 24 -5.51 -17.77 -1.66
C SER A 24 -4.27 -16.91 -1.45
N SER A 25 -4.44 -15.60 -1.54
CA SER A 25 -3.49 -14.63 -1.07
C SER A 25 -3.43 -14.81 0.44
N SER A 26 -2.58 -15.74 0.89
CA SER A 26 -1.81 -15.50 2.11
C SER A 26 -1.39 -14.03 2.06
N PRO A 27 -1.53 -13.22 3.13
CA PRO A 27 -1.04 -11.86 3.10
C PRO A 27 0.49 -11.93 3.02
N SER A 28 1.01 -12.06 1.81
CA SER A 28 2.42 -11.95 1.44
C SER A 28 2.80 -10.47 1.40
N GLY A 29 2.34 -9.72 2.40
CA GLY A 29 2.58 -8.29 2.51
C GLY A 29 3.99 -8.07 3.03
N SER A 30 4.70 -7.16 2.39
CA SER A 30 6.00 -6.70 2.87
C SER A 30 5.86 -6.09 4.27
N SER A 31 6.97 -5.94 5.00
CA SER A 31 6.93 -5.19 6.28
C SER A 31 6.43 -3.75 6.10
N PHE A 32 6.51 -3.19 4.89
CA PHE A 32 5.97 -1.87 4.57
C PHE A 32 4.43 -1.87 4.54
N ASP A 33 3.79 -2.98 4.19
CA ASP A 33 2.33 -3.11 4.21
C ASP A 33 1.79 -3.15 5.64
N LEU A 34 2.60 -3.63 6.58
CA LEU A 34 2.29 -3.55 8.02
C LEU A 34 2.39 -2.11 8.55
N VAL A 35 3.22 -1.26 7.94
CA VAL A 35 3.21 0.18 8.22
C VAL A 35 1.91 0.79 7.68
N CYS A 36 1.50 0.44 6.47
CA CYS A 36 0.20 0.88 5.94
C CYS A 36 -0.96 0.48 6.87
N SER A 37 -0.93 -0.75 7.38
CA SER A 37 -1.92 -1.24 8.35
C SER A 37 -1.96 -0.39 9.63
N ALA A 38 -0.82 0.14 10.11
CA ALA A 38 -0.79 1.05 11.25
C ALA A 38 -1.47 2.39 10.96
N PHE A 39 -1.34 2.90 9.73
CA PHE A 39 -2.04 4.08 9.27
C PHE A 39 -3.54 3.83 9.10
N ASP A 40 -3.95 2.68 8.56
CA ASP A 40 -5.36 2.29 8.48
C ASP A 40 -6.02 2.19 9.86
N MET A 41 -5.27 1.69 10.86
CA MET A 41 -5.72 1.66 12.25
C MET A 41 -5.87 3.06 12.84
N LEU A 42 -5.03 4.01 12.46
CA LEU A 42 -5.16 5.39 12.89
C LEU A 42 -6.38 6.05 12.23
N ASP A 43 -6.56 5.87 10.92
CA ASP A 43 -7.68 6.42 10.16
C ASP A 43 -9.03 5.89 10.68
N SER A 44 -9.05 4.63 11.10
CA SER A 44 -10.22 3.98 11.71
C SER A 44 -10.44 4.34 13.19
N ASN A 45 -9.51 5.07 13.82
CA ASN A 45 -9.62 5.45 15.22
C ASN A 45 -10.54 6.66 15.38
N ALA A 46 -11.68 6.48 16.05
CA ALA A 46 -12.68 7.54 16.26
C ALA A 46 -12.13 8.84 16.89
N ASN A 47 -10.97 8.80 17.55
CA ASN A 47 -10.39 9.95 18.22
C ASN A 47 -9.22 10.59 17.44
N TYR A 48 -8.83 10.10 16.25
CA TYR A 48 -7.61 10.57 15.58
C TYR A 48 -7.64 12.06 15.23
N GLU A 49 -8.82 12.62 14.92
CA GLU A 49 -8.97 14.05 14.65
C GLU A 49 -8.65 14.91 15.88
N SER A 50 -8.95 14.39 17.08
CA SER A 50 -8.67 15.08 18.35
C SER A 50 -7.24 14.94 18.85
N MET A 51 -6.47 14.02 18.26
CA MET A 51 -5.06 13.80 18.60
C MET A 51 -4.17 14.88 17.98
N SER A 52 -3.14 15.30 18.68
CA SER A 52 -2.04 16.09 18.13
C SER A 52 -1.21 15.27 17.14
N ASN A 53 -0.39 15.94 16.32
CA ASN A 53 0.52 15.27 15.39
C ASN A 53 1.45 14.28 16.11
N LEU A 54 1.94 14.68 17.30
CA LEU A 54 2.79 13.84 18.15
C LEU A 54 2.04 12.60 18.64
N GLU A 55 0.82 12.73 19.15
CA GLU A 55 0.03 11.58 19.60
C GLU A 55 -0.28 10.61 18.46
N ARG A 56 -0.58 11.13 17.26
CA ARG A 56 -0.77 10.29 16.06
C ARG A 56 0.51 9.55 15.70
N ASN A 57 1.65 10.23 15.76
CA ASN A 57 2.95 9.64 15.53
C ASN A 57 3.25 8.52 16.53
N GLU A 58 3.05 8.77 17.82
CA GLU A 58 3.27 7.79 18.88
C GLU A 58 2.36 6.56 18.71
N PHE A 59 1.10 6.77 18.31
CA PHE A 59 0.19 5.68 17.98
C PHE A 59 0.75 4.83 16.83
N ILE A 60 1.12 5.45 15.70
CA ILE A 60 1.65 4.75 14.52
C ILE A 60 2.93 4.00 14.87
N THR A 61 3.92 4.68 15.47
CA THR A 61 5.21 4.08 15.85
C THR A 61 5.01 2.88 16.78
N LYS A 62 4.11 2.99 17.76
CA LYS A 62 3.75 1.86 18.64
C LYS A 62 3.16 0.69 17.87
N GLN A 63 2.27 0.92 16.90
CA GLN A 63 1.73 -0.18 16.08
C GLN A 63 2.80 -0.79 15.18
N ILE A 64 3.63 0.02 14.53
CA ILE A 64 4.71 -0.46 13.65
C ILE A 64 5.69 -1.33 14.42
N HIS A 65 6.17 -0.87 15.58
CA HIS A 65 7.11 -1.64 16.40
C HIS A 65 6.49 -2.93 16.96
N LYS A 66 5.17 -2.96 17.14
CA LYS A 66 4.44 -4.18 17.52
C LYS A 66 4.29 -5.16 16.35
N LEU A 67 3.96 -4.66 15.16
CA LEU A 67 3.66 -5.47 13.98
C LEU A 67 4.92 -5.98 13.28
N THR A 68 5.97 -5.15 13.24
CA THR A 68 7.17 -5.41 12.45
C THR A 68 8.46 -4.94 13.17
N PRO A 69 8.76 -5.51 14.36
CA PRO A 69 9.95 -5.11 15.11
C PRO A 69 11.23 -5.36 14.30
N ASN A 70 12.16 -4.41 14.32
CA ASN A 70 13.48 -4.48 13.67
C ASN A 70 13.46 -4.68 12.14
N SER A 71 12.35 -4.38 11.46
CA SER A 71 12.28 -4.47 10.00
C SER A 71 12.82 -3.22 9.31
N ASN A 72 13.12 -3.34 8.01
CA ASN A 72 13.44 -2.19 7.16
C ASN A 72 12.33 -1.14 7.18
N ALA A 73 11.06 -1.57 7.29
CA ALA A 73 9.94 -0.65 7.34
C ALA A 73 9.85 0.11 8.67
N ALA A 74 10.12 -0.55 9.81
CA ALA A 74 10.20 0.13 11.10
C ALA A 74 11.33 1.16 11.12
N MET A 75 12.53 0.77 10.66
CA MET A 75 13.68 1.69 10.57
C MET A 75 13.40 2.86 9.61
N ALA A 76 12.76 2.59 8.46
CA ALA A 76 12.39 3.64 7.51
C ALA A 76 11.39 4.62 8.12
N TRP A 77 10.38 4.13 8.85
CA TRP A 77 9.42 5.00 9.52
C TRP A 77 10.09 5.84 10.61
N ASP A 78 10.93 5.24 11.45
CA ASP A 78 11.64 5.96 12.52
C ASP A 78 12.45 7.13 11.94
N ALA A 79 13.14 6.91 10.80
CA ALA A 79 13.88 7.96 10.09
C ALA A 79 12.96 9.02 9.45
N VAL A 80 11.86 8.60 8.83
CA VAL A 80 10.96 9.48 8.06
C VAL A 80 10.02 10.30 8.95
N SER A 81 9.68 9.81 10.14
CA SER A 81 8.75 10.47 11.07
C SER A 81 9.17 11.90 11.46
N SER A 82 10.44 12.23 11.32
CA SER A 82 11.02 13.56 11.60
C SER A 82 11.29 14.41 10.36
N ALA A 83 11.02 13.90 9.15
CA ALA A 83 11.16 14.67 7.91
C ALA A 83 10.07 15.75 7.78
N GLN A 84 10.22 16.66 6.80
CA GLN A 84 9.18 17.64 6.46
C GLN A 84 7.85 16.92 6.17
N SER A 85 6.77 17.43 6.74
CA SER A 85 5.52 16.67 6.86
C SER A 85 4.91 16.28 5.51
N ASP A 86 5.00 17.16 4.51
CA ASP A 86 4.55 16.93 3.14
C ASP A 86 5.44 15.97 2.34
N GLN A 87 6.66 15.68 2.80
CA GLN A 87 7.60 14.78 2.12
C GLN A 87 7.57 13.35 2.66
N ARG A 88 7.00 13.13 3.85
CA ARG A 88 7.10 11.84 4.56
C ARG A 88 6.59 10.66 3.74
N TYR A 89 5.44 10.82 3.08
CA TYR A 89 4.89 9.76 2.23
C TYR A 89 5.85 9.40 1.09
N GLU A 90 6.34 10.39 0.34
CA GLU A 90 7.20 10.14 -0.81
C GLU A 90 8.55 9.55 -0.39
N ILE A 91 9.15 10.01 0.71
CA ILE A 91 10.41 9.45 1.21
C ILE A 91 10.21 7.99 1.65
N PHE A 92 9.12 7.70 2.37
CA PHE A 92 8.83 6.33 2.80
C PHE A 92 8.52 5.41 1.63
N LYS A 93 7.75 5.90 0.64
CA LYS A 93 7.46 5.18 -0.60
C LYS A 93 8.74 4.80 -1.32
N ILE A 94 9.66 5.75 -1.53
CA ILE A 94 10.95 5.47 -2.16
C ILE A 94 11.71 4.38 -1.39
N ALA A 95 11.76 4.46 -0.05
CA ALA A 95 12.41 3.42 0.75
C ALA A 95 11.74 2.04 0.59
N ALA A 96 10.41 1.98 0.53
CA ALA A 96 9.67 0.76 0.29
C ALA A 96 9.98 0.16 -1.10
N GLU A 97 9.96 0.99 -2.14
CA GLU A 97 10.18 0.56 -3.52
C GLU A 97 11.63 0.10 -3.76
N GLU A 98 12.62 0.79 -3.17
CA GLU A 98 14.04 0.41 -3.25
C GLU A 98 14.31 -0.93 -2.53
N VAL A 99 13.67 -1.17 -1.38
CA VAL A 99 13.88 -2.41 -0.62
C VAL A 99 13.13 -3.59 -1.23
N THR A 100 11.93 -3.36 -1.76
CA THR A 100 11.07 -4.44 -2.30
C THR A 100 11.30 -4.71 -3.77
N GLY A 101 11.83 -3.74 -4.52
CA GLY A 101 11.91 -3.79 -5.99
C GLY A 101 10.54 -3.75 -6.68
N GLN A 102 9.50 -3.31 -5.97
CA GLN A 102 8.10 -3.27 -6.43
C GLN A 102 7.50 -1.90 -6.17
N GLU A 103 6.53 -1.49 -6.99
CA GLU A 103 5.77 -0.27 -6.72
C GLU A 103 4.99 -0.41 -5.42
N TRP A 104 5.06 0.61 -4.58
CA TRP A 104 4.40 0.62 -3.28
C TRP A 104 3.44 1.81 -3.15
N HIS A 105 2.28 1.53 -2.58
CA HIS A 105 1.23 2.53 -2.38
C HIS A 105 0.52 2.27 -1.05
N CYS A 106 0.15 3.37 -0.38
CA CYS A 106 -0.63 3.32 0.85
C CYS A 106 -1.44 4.60 0.97
N ASP A 107 -2.74 4.53 0.69
CA ASP A 107 -3.62 5.70 0.64
C ASP A 107 -3.79 6.34 2.02
N SER A 108 -3.90 5.53 3.08
CA SER A 108 -3.99 6.03 4.46
C SER A 108 -2.72 6.76 4.89
N MET A 109 -1.55 6.23 4.55
CA MET A 109 -0.28 6.93 4.78
C MET A 109 -0.20 8.22 3.96
N LYS A 110 -0.57 8.19 2.68
CA LYS A 110 -0.58 9.39 1.83
C LYS A 110 -1.48 10.49 2.40
N HIS A 111 -2.63 10.10 2.94
CA HIS A 111 -3.58 11.02 3.55
C HIS A 111 -3.06 11.60 4.87
N LEU A 112 -2.52 10.74 5.75
CA LEU A 112 -2.26 11.10 7.15
C LEU A 112 -0.82 11.51 7.44
N ALA A 113 0.17 11.16 6.60
CA ALA A 113 1.58 11.38 6.91
C ALA A 113 1.92 12.86 7.21
N SER A 114 1.24 13.80 6.52
CA SER A 114 1.43 15.24 6.71
C SER A 114 0.92 15.80 8.05
N ILE A 115 0.05 15.06 8.73
CA ILE A 115 -0.53 15.40 10.04
C ILE A 115 -0.08 14.46 11.16
N THR A 116 0.95 13.64 10.89
CA THR A 116 1.64 12.78 11.87
C THR A 116 3.05 13.33 12.13
N GLY A 117 3.98 12.53 12.65
CA GLY A 117 5.38 12.91 12.85
C GLY A 117 5.64 13.99 13.89
N TYR A 118 6.92 14.32 14.03
CA TYR A 118 7.42 15.38 14.91
C TYR A 118 7.38 16.76 14.27
#